data_AF-A0A1J9RH23-F1
#
_entry.id   AF-A0A1J9RH23-F1
#
_cell.length_a   1.000
_cell.length_b   1.000
_cell.length_c   1.000
_cell.angle_alpha   90.00
_cell.angle_beta   90.00
_cell.angle_gamma   90.00
#
_symmetry.space_group_name_H-M   'P 1'
#
loop_
_entity.id
_entity.type
_entity.pdbx_description
1 polymer ?
#
loop_
_entity_poly.entity_id
_entity_poly.type
_entity_poly.pdbx_seq_one_letter_code
_entity_poly.pdbx_strand_id
1 'polypeptide(L)'
;MPSIPTLRSPAIALLFSPSSSCRTCWQLRPHVLAISELSCHGSSQRICCFNSPGGLPLLTQFWDTDPVTRSADSWTIHGLWPDNCDGSYEQDCDKSREYSNITAIVEARGRTQALNDVNTF
;
A
#
# COMPACT_ATOMS: atom_id res chain seq x y z
N MET A 1 -33.01 -21.66 58.63
CA MET A 1 -33.00 -20.18 58.67
C MET A 1 -31.57 -19.71 58.44
N PRO A 2 -31.28 -18.63 57.69
CA PRO A 2 -32.18 -17.70 56.96
C PRO A 2 -31.97 -17.80 55.43
N SER A 3 -32.99 -17.84 54.59
CA SER A 3 -33.80 -16.69 54.10
C SER A 3 -32.96 -15.52 53.61
N ILE A 4 -32.56 -15.53 52.33
CA ILE A 4 -32.01 -14.33 51.67
C ILE A 4 -33.21 -13.51 51.15
N PRO A 5 -33.35 -12.24 51.56
CA PRO A 5 -34.46 -11.40 51.16
C PRO A 5 -34.34 -10.99 49.70
N THR A 6 -35.45 -11.18 48.98
CA THR A 6 -35.74 -10.56 47.69
C THR A 6 -35.78 -9.05 47.83
N LEU A 7 -34.82 -8.34 47.23
CA LEU A 7 -34.91 -6.90 47.04
C LEU A 7 -35.61 -6.63 45.71
N ARG A 8 -36.91 -6.36 45.78
CA ARG A 8 -37.68 -5.75 44.69
C ARG A 8 -37.17 -4.33 44.50
N SER A 9 -36.39 -4.10 43.45
CA SER A 9 -36.06 -2.75 43.01
C SER A 9 -37.10 -2.31 41.96
N PRO A 10 -37.71 -1.13 42.08
CA PRO A 10 -38.69 -0.65 41.10
C PRO A 10 -37.99 -0.39 39.77
N ALA A 11 -38.63 -0.83 38.70
CA ALA A 11 -38.23 -0.54 37.34
C ALA A 11 -38.16 0.98 37.13
N ILE A 12 -36.95 1.53 37.11
CA ILE A 12 -36.69 2.80 36.44
C ILE A 12 -36.41 2.44 34.99
N ALA A 13 -37.49 2.46 34.20
CA ALA A 13 -37.40 2.44 32.76
C ALA A 13 -36.70 3.73 32.32
N LEU A 14 -35.37 3.68 32.21
CA LEU A 14 -34.63 4.67 31.44
C LEU A 14 -35.13 4.56 30.00
N LEU A 15 -35.92 5.54 29.59
CA LEU A 15 -36.26 5.78 28.19
C LEU A 15 -34.96 6.10 27.45
N PHE A 16 -34.25 5.06 27.00
CA PHE A 16 -33.29 5.20 25.92
C PHE A 16 -34.10 5.63 24.70
N SER A 17 -34.09 6.92 24.38
CA SER A 17 -34.45 7.38 23.05
C SER A 17 -33.52 6.68 22.08
N PRO A 18 -34.00 5.79 21.18
CA PRO A 18 -33.17 5.33 20.11
C PRO A 18 -33.01 6.53 19.19
N SER A 19 -31.89 7.25 19.31
CA SER A 19 -31.47 8.17 18.26
C SER A 19 -31.29 7.33 17.01
N SER A 20 -32.23 7.47 16.07
CA SER A 20 -32.33 6.71 14.81
C SER A 20 -31.20 6.99 13.81
N SER A 21 -30.03 7.45 14.26
CA SER A 21 -28.92 7.85 13.38
C SER A 21 -27.70 6.94 13.44
N CYS A 22 -27.77 5.77 14.07
CA CYS A 22 -26.69 4.78 13.95
C CYS A 22 -27.21 3.41 13.46
N ARG A 23 -27.91 3.42 12.32
CA ARG A 23 -28.24 2.18 11.57
C ARG A 23 -27.25 1.85 10.46
N THR A 24 -26.11 2.54 10.37
CA THR A 24 -25.13 2.31 9.29
C THR A 24 -23.69 2.10 9.73
N CYS A 25 -23.40 1.89 11.03
CA CYS A 25 -22.11 1.28 11.45
C CYS A 25 -21.88 -0.12 10.83
N TRP A 26 -22.89 -0.71 10.20
CA TRP A 26 -22.84 -1.99 9.47
C TRP A 26 -22.70 -1.87 7.95
N GLN A 27 -22.46 -0.68 7.39
CA GLN A 27 -21.83 -0.58 6.07
C GLN A 27 -20.31 -0.60 6.24
N LEU A 28 -19.82 -1.65 6.90
CA LEU A 28 -18.52 -2.18 6.55
C LEU A 28 -18.64 -2.61 5.08
N ARG A 29 -18.20 -1.74 4.17
CA ARG A 29 -17.76 -2.23 2.87
C ARG A 29 -16.84 -3.41 3.17
N PRO A 30 -17.05 -4.59 2.57
CA PRO A 30 -16.08 -5.65 2.69
C PRO A 30 -14.82 -5.16 1.96
N HIS A 31 -13.93 -4.46 2.68
CA HIS A 31 -12.50 -4.47 2.38
C HIS A 31 -11.92 -5.79 2.92
N VAL A 32 -12.63 -6.88 2.64
CA VAL A 32 -12.17 -8.23 2.87
C VAL A 32 -11.37 -8.57 1.63
N LEU A 33 -10.05 -8.46 1.76
CA LEU A 33 -9.05 -9.26 1.03
C LEU A 33 -9.43 -9.53 -0.42
N ALA A 34 -9.42 -8.49 -1.26
CA ALA A 34 -9.34 -8.73 -2.69
C ALA A 34 -7.95 -9.35 -2.94
N ILE A 35 -7.91 -10.68 -3.04
CA ILE A 35 -6.84 -11.36 -3.74
C ILE A 35 -6.87 -10.78 -5.16
N SER A 36 -5.99 -9.82 -5.42
CA SER A 36 -5.89 -9.28 -6.76
C SER A 36 -5.41 -10.38 -7.69
N GLU A 37 -5.93 -10.41 -8.91
CA GLU A 37 -5.43 -11.34 -9.92
C GLU A 37 -3.94 -11.12 -10.14
N LEU A 38 -3.20 -12.22 -10.30
CA LEU A 38 -1.78 -12.16 -10.62
C LEU A 38 -1.60 -11.62 -12.05
N SER A 39 -0.77 -10.58 -12.19
CA SER A 39 -0.41 -10.04 -13.50
C SER A 39 0.24 -11.12 -14.38
N CYS A 40 0.10 -10.99 -15.71
CA CYS A 40 0.56 -11.98 -16.70
C CYS A 40 -0.12 -13.37 -16.67
N HIS A 41 -0.99 -13.65 -15.69
CA HIS A 41 -1.73 -14.91 -15.60
C HIS A 41 -3.26 -14.74 -15.63
N GLY A 42 -3.74 -13.50 -15.71
CA GLY A 42 -5.17 -13.14 -15.76
C GLY A 42 -5.41 -11.87 -16.58
N SER A 43 -6.61 -11.32 -16.48
CA SER A 43 -6.98 -10.08 -17.16
C SER A 43 -8.00 -9.31 -16.35
N SER A 44 -7.74 -8.03 -16.10
CA SER A 44 -8.64 -7.16 -15.35
C SER A 44 -8.81 -5.83 -16.05
N GLN A 45 -10.04 -5.30 -16.01
CA GLN A 45 -10.33 -3.92 -16.43
C GLN A 45 -9.98 -2.89 -15.35
N ARG A 46 -9.66 -3.34 -14.12
CA ARG A 46 -9.32 -2.47 -12.99
C ARG A 46 -7.81 -2.23 -12.93
N ILE A 47 -7.32 -1.36 -13.81
CA ILE A 47 -5.88 -1.08 -13.96
C ILE A 47 -5.20 -0.53 -12.69
N CYS A 48 -5.94 0.11 -11.78
CA CYS A 48 -5.37 0.54 -10.49
C CYS A 48 -5.11 -0.63 -9.51
N CYS A 49 -5.68 -1.80 -9.79
CA CYS A 49 -5.53 -3.00 -8.96
C CYS A 49 -4.79 -4.12 -9.69
N PHE A 50 -4.46 -3.95 -10.96
CA PHE A 50 -3.88 -4.99 -11.81
C PHE A 50 -2.85 -4.38 -12.77
N ASN A 51 -1.59 -4.80 -12.65
CA ASN A 51 -0.51 -4.31 -13.50
C ASN A 51 -0.62 -4.93 -14.90
N SER A 52 -0.91 -4.10 -15.89
CA SER A 52 -0.96 -4.45 -17.32
C SER A 52 -0.83 -3.16 -18.15
N PRO A 53 -0.09 -3.14 -19.26
CA PRO A 53 0.60 -4.28 -19.89
C PRO A 53 1.91 -4.68 -19.19
N GLY A 54 2.55 -3.76 -18.44
CA GLY A 54 3.76 -3.97 -17.63
C GLY A 54 3.55 -4.86 -16.39
N GLY A 55 3.15 -6.11 -16.60
CA GLY A 55 2.76 -7.07 -15.57
C GLY A 55 3.91 -7.86 -14.94
N LEU A 56 5.12 -7.74 -15.47
CA LEU A 56 6.31 -8.44 -15.02
C LEU A 56 7.30 -7.43 -14.39
N PRO A 57 7.24 -7.17 -13.07
CA PRO A 57 8.15 -6.23 -12.42
C PRO A 57 9.56 -6.83 -12.24
N LEU A 58 10.59 -6.12 -12.69
CA LEU A 58 12.00 -6.47 -12.52
C LEU A 58 12.65 -5.56 -11.49
N LEU A 59 13.17 -6.13 -10.40
CA LEU A 59 14.06 -5.44 -9.46
C LEU A 59 15.50 -5.65 -9.89
N THR A 60 16.09 -4.64 -10.53
CA THR A 60 17.46 -4.71 -11.06
C THR A 60 18.45 -4.11 -10.06
N GLN A 61 19.63 -4.73 -9.97
CA GLN A 61 20.67 -4.37 -9.01
C GLN A 61 22.02 -4.27 -9.71
N PHE A 62 22.93 -3.49 -9.14
CA PHE A 62 24.32 -3.40 -9.57
C PHE A 62 25.29 -3.96 -8.53
N TRP A 63 26.41 -4.48 -9.04
CA TRP A 63 27.60 -4.79 -8.27
C TRP A 63 28.77 -4.02 -8.90
N ASP A 64 28.96 -2.78 -8.46
CA ASP A 64 29.96 -1.86 -9.00
C ASP A 64 31.34 -2.19 -8.41
N THR A 65 32.25 -2.68 -9.24
CA THR A 65 33.58 -3.14 -8.79
C THR A 65 34.71 -2.14 -9.00
N ASP A 66 34.59 -1.24 -9.98
CA ASP A 66 35.65 -0.28 -10.33
C ASP A 66 35.07 1.01 -10.96
N PRO A 67 34.93 2.11 -10.19
CA PRO A 67 35.13 2.20 -8.75
C PRO A 67 33.96 1.58 -7.98
N VAL A 68 34.21 1.18 -6.73
CA VAL A 68 33.12 0.91 -5.77
C VAL A 68 32.41 2.23 -5.47
N THR A 69 31.10 2.32 -5.75
CA THR A 69 30.32 3.57 -5.69
C THR A 69 29.57 3.79 -4.36
N ARG A 70 29.31 2.69 -3.63
CA ARG A 70 28.54 2.67 -2.36
C ARG A 70 29.23 1.80 -1.31
N SER A 71 28.80 0.55 -1.15
CA SER A 71 29.41 -0.40 -0.22
C SER A 71 30.15 -1.52 -0.94
N ALA A 72 31.18 -2.07 -0.30
CA ALA A 72 31.91 -3.23 -0.79
C ALA A 72 31.24 -4.58 -0.43
N ASP A 73 30.17 -4.56 0.38
CA ASP A 73 29.50 -5.74 0.91
C ASP A 73 28.00 -5.82 0.55
N SER A 74 27.51 -4.96 -0.35
CA SER A 74 26.11 -4.94 -0.79
C SER A 74 25.98 -4.63 -2.27
N TRP A 75 24.99 -5.26 -2.92
CA TRP A 75 24.48 -4.78 -4.20
C TRP A 75 23.76 -3.44 -4.01
N THR A 76 23.70 -2.64 -5.07
CA THR A 76 23.00 -1.35 -5.10
C THR A 76 21.74 -1.44 -5.96
N ILE A 77 20.77 -0.56 -5.70
CA ILE A 77 19.52 -0.53 -6.48
C ILE A 77 19.77 0.20 -7.80
N HIS A 78 19.53 -0.47 -8.93
CA HIS A 78 19.48 0.19 -10.22
C HIS A 78 18.07 0.72 -10.48
N GLY A 79 17.04 -0.12 -10.34
CA GLY A 79 15.66 0.31 -10.54
C GLY A 79 14.62 -0.79 -10.36
N LEU A 80 13.37 -0.39 -10.56
CA LEU A 80 12.20 -1.26 -10.63
C LEU A 80 11.49 -1.00 -11.96
N TRP A 81 11.47 -1.98 -12.86
CA TRP A 81 10.99 -1.81 -14.23
C TRP A 81 9.75 -2.67 -14.50
N PRO A 82 8.68 -2.11 -15.09
CA PRO A 82 7.48 -2.88 -15.43
C PRO A 82 7.58 -3.42 -16.87
N ASP A 83 8.06 -4.66 -17.02
CA ASP A 83 8.10 -5.32 -18.33
C ASP A 83 6.74 -5.90 -18.71
N ASN A 84 6.49 -5.98 -20.01
CA ASN A 84 5.37 -6.73 -20.56
C ASN A 84 5.55 -8.22 -20.33
N CYS A 85 4.43 -8.95 -20.35
CA CYS A 85 4.43 -10.39 -20.11
C CYS A 85 5.15 -11.21 -21.21
N ASP A 86 5.47 -10.60 -22.35
CA ASP A 86 6.27 -11.19 -23.43
C ASP A 86 7.77 -10.83 -23.35
N GLY A 87 8.17 -10.06 -22.34
CA GLY A 87 9.55 -9.58 -22.14
C GLY A 87 9.91 -8.31 -22.92
N SER A 88 8.99 -7.73 -23.70
CA SER A 88 9.15 -6.36 -24.18
C SER A 88 8.89 -5.35 -23.05
N TYR A 89 9.12 -4.06 -23.29
CA TYR A 89 8.90 -3.03 -22.29
C TYR A 89 8.47 -1.70 -22.92
N GLU A 90 7.65 -0.94 -22.20
CA GLU A 90 7.43 0.48 -22.46
C GLU A 90 8.42 1.34 -21.68
N GLN A 91 8.65 2.56 -22.17
CA GLN A 91 9.48 3.57 -21.52
C GLN A 91 8.83 4.95 -21.70
N ASP A 92 9.06 5.84 -20.73
CA ASP A 92 8.55 7.22 -20.73
C ASP A 92 7.03 7.35 -20.96
N CYS A 93 6.24 6.49 -20.33
CA CYS A 93 4.80 6.33 -20.61
C CYS A 93 3.95 7.58 -20.33
N ASP A 94 4.48 8.59 -19.63
CA ASP A 94 3.74 9.81 -19.30
C ASP A 94 4.66 11.04 -19.16
N LYS A 95 4.80 11.79 -20.26
CA LYS A 95 5.60 13.02 -20.32
C LYS A 95 5.11 14.11 -19.36
N SER A 96 3.84 14.09 -18.93
CA SER A 96 3.32 15.09 -17.99
C SER A 96 3.79 14.86 -16.54
N ARG A 97 4.32 13.67 -16.25
CA ARG A 97 4.84 13.27 -14.94
C ARG A 97 6.35 13.00 -14.94
N GLU A 98 7.06 13.55 -15.91
CA GLU A 98 8.51 13.60 -15.88
C GLU A 98 8.97 14.76 -14.97
N TYR A 99 9.89 14.46 -14.06
CA TYR A 99 10.39 15.43 -13.08
C TYR A 99 11.92 15.47 -13.11
N SER A 100 12.48 16.68 -13.00
CA SER A 100 13.93 16.92 -12.88
C SER A 100 14.40 17.21 -11.45
N ASN A 101 13.49 17.13 -10.47
CA ASN A 101 13.70 17.57 -9.09
C ASN A 101 13.23 16.53 -8.05
N ILE A 102 13.45 15.24 -8.32
CA ILE A 102 12.99 14.12 -7.46
C ILE A 102 13.43 14.28 -6.00
N THR A 103 14.68 14.66 -5.72
CA THR A 103 15.18 14.91 -4.35
C THR A 103 14.29 15.88 -3.58
N ALA A 104 13.98 17.04 -4.18
CA ALA A 104 13.14 18.05 -3.55
C ALA A 104 11.70 17.56 -3.33
N ILE A 105 11.15 16.74 -4.24
CA ILE A 105 9.81 16.15 -4.08
C ILE A 105 9.78 15.19 -2.89
N VAL A 106 10.82 14.35 -2.73
CA VAL A 106 10.93 13.37 -1.63
C VAL A 106 11.10 14.10 -0.29
N GLU A 107 11.94 15.13 -0.22
CA GLU A 107 12.13 15.97 0.96
C GLU A 107 10.85 16.71 1.36
N ALA A 108 10.16 17.35 0.40
CA ALA A 108 8.92 18.07 0.65
C ALA A 108 7.78 17.18 1.19
N ARG A 109 7.84 15.87 0.94
CA ARG A 109 6.91 14.87 1.49
C ARG A 109 7.35 14.30 2.84
N GLY A 110 8.43 14.81 3.42
CA GLY A 110 8.98 14.35 4.70
C GLY A 110 9.57 12.94 4.64
N ARG A 111 9.98 12.46 3.45
CA ARG A 111 10.52 11.11 3.25
C ARG A 111 12.05 11.07 3.37
N THR A 112 12.59 11.73 4.38
CA THR A 112 14.04 11.88 4.60
C THR A 112 14.77 10.55 4.76
N GLN A 113 14.18 9.58 5.46
CA GLN A 113 14.78 8.24 5.59
C GLN A 113 14.92 7.55 4.23
N ALA A 114 13.86 7.58 3.41
CA ALA A 114 13.91 6.97 2.09
C ALA A 114 14.95 7.64 1.18
N LEU A 115 15.11 8.96 1.29
CA LEU A 115 16.17 9.68 0.58
C LEU A 115 17.57 9.25 1.05
N ASN A 116 17.75 9.06 2.36
CA ASN A 116 19.02 8.55 2.90
C ASN A 116 19.31 7.12 2.44
N ASP A 117 18.29 6.26 2.39
CA ASP A 117 18.41 4.88 1.93
C ASP A 117 18.88 4.84 0.46
N VAL A 118 18.28 5.63 -0.43
CA VAL A 118 18.68 5.74 -1.85
C VAL A 118 20.08 6.37 -2.04
N ASN A 119 20.56 7.15 -1.07
CA ASN A 119 21.93 7.66 -1.10
C ASN A 119 22.95 6.66 -0.53
N THR A 120 22.48 5.59 0.12
CA THR A 120 23.32 4.56 0.76
C THR A 120 23.41 3.31 -0.09
N PHE A 121 22.29 2.88 -0.68
CA PHE A 121 22.14 1.71 -1.54
C PHE A 121 21.82 2.11 -2.98
#